data_AF-A0A9W7G877-F1
#
_entry.id   AF-A0A9W7G877-F1
#
_cell.length_a   1.000
_cell.length_b   1.000
_cell.length_c   1.000
_cell.angle_alpha   90.00
_cell.angle_beta   90.00
_cell.angle_gamma   90.00
#
_symmetry.space_group_name_H-M   'P 1'
#
loop_
_entity.id
_entity.type
_entity.pdbx_description
1 polymer ?
#
loop_
_entity_poly.entity_id
_entity_poly.type
_entity_poly.pdbx_seq_one_letter_code
_entity_poly.pdbx_strand_id
1 'polypeptide(L)'
;MAAFTSGPEWKDISGDGGIMKKITKEGDESKGTADDGMEVHAHYTGYLNDPSGDKFDSSVDRGQVFKFTVGQGQVIKGWDVTFAGMHKGEKATIVLQPDYGYGAHGSPPKIPGGSVLCFEVELIDFKEKEKELWEMTPEEKLAKAKSIKDEATGLFKEKRFDEAAELYDSVAQYLENEDGAMDEEVEKVFVASLGNAAMCFIKCANYPSAIASASKVLKNEEGNVKCLFRRGTARMELGMLEEAKVDLMSAYKAEPKDKAIRKALATLKERKAAAKAKEKAAFGGLFGKVSMYDDQKDVKGIVIPSENNPKVFFEMEQGGESLGRIEMMVYEDIVPKTAANFIQLCTGEAGKTKDGKDMTYKNSTFHRVIKDFMIQGGDFTNGDGTGGVSIYGDKFEDENFDLKHEGPGLLSMANAGPGTNGSQFFITSAATPHLDGKHVVFGRVTEGMELVRKIEDVEKGPADKPVVDIIIKECGTV
;
A
#
# COMPACT_ATOMS: atom_id res chain seq x y z
N MET A 1 -27.14 38.14 36.83
CA MET A 1 -25.85 37.84 37.47
C MET A 1 -26.10 37.56 38.95
N ALA A 2 -26.37 36.30 39.31
CA ALA A 2 -26.22 35.88 40.69
C ALA A 2 -24.71 35.71 40.91
N ALA A 3 -24.11 36.60 41.69
CA ALA A 3 -22.73 36.46 42.08
C ALA A 3 -22.62 35.19 42.94
N PHE A 4 -21.95 34.16 42.43
CA PHE A 4 -21.29 33.18 43.31
C PHE A 4 -20.19 33.93 44.03
N THR A 5 -20.59 34.67 45.07
CA THR A 5 -19.69 35.40 45.94
C THR A 5 -18.77 34.41 46.61
N SER A 6 -17.48 34.71 46.56
CA SER A 6 -16.36 34.11 47.29
C SER A 6 -16.71 33.75 48.75
N GLY A 7 -17.33 32.58 48.93
CA GLY A 7 -17.33 31.87 50.20
C GLY A 7 -15.94 31.27 50.44
N PRO A 8 -15.56 30.99 51.70
CA PRO A 8 -14.22 30.50 52.06
C PRO A 8 -13.81 29.17 51.40
N GLU A 9 -14.75 28.47 50.75
CA GLU A 9 -14.55 27.18 50.08
C GLU A 9 -14.39 27.27 48.55
N TRP A 10 -14.68 28.43 47.94
CA TRP A 10 -14.60 28.62 46.49
C TRP A 10 -13.37 29.45 46.14
N LYS A 11 -12.49 28.90 45.31
CA LYS A 11 -11.27 29.55 44.82
C LYS A 11 -11.46 29.97 43.36
N ASP A 12 -11.20 31.23 43.07
CA ASP A 12 -11.05 31.70 41.70
C ASP A 12 -9.68 31.24 41.17
N ILE A 13 -9.70 30.37 40.15
CA ILE A 13 -8.48 29.82 39.55
C ILE A 13 -8.11 30.49 38.22
N SER A 14 -8.98 31.31 37.64
CA SER A 14 -8.67 32.11 36.45
C SER A 14 -8.20 33.52 36.79
N GLY A 15 -8.50 34.00 38.00
CA GLY A 15 -8.10 35.32 38.51
C GLY A 15 -8.96 36.48 38.02
N ASP A 16 -9.91 36.20 37.14
CA ASP A 16 -10.90 37.14 36.59
C ASP A 16 -12.35 36.79 37.02
N GLY A 17 -12.52 35.82 37.91
CA GLY A 17 -13.82 35.28 38.33
C GLY A 17 -14.50 34.37 37.30
N GLY A 18 -13.81 34.04 36.20
CA GLY A 18 -14.31 33.20 35.12
C GLY A 18 -14.43 31.72 35.48
N ILE A 19 -13.57 31.23 36.39
CA ILE A 19 -13.57 29.84 36.85
C ILE A 19 -13.50 29.80 38.37
N MET A 20 -14.59 29.36 38.99
CA MET A 20 -14.65 29.11 40.42
C MET A 20 -14.54 27.61 40.69
N LYS A 21 -13.56 27.19 41.50
CA LYS A 21 -13.32 25.79 41.87
C LYS A 21 -13.50 25.60 43.38
N LYS A 22 -14.23 24.56 43.76
CA LYS A 22 -14.35 24.07 45.14
C LYS A 22 -13.90 22.61 45.18
N ILE A 23 -12.83 22.33 45.92
CA ILE A 23 -12.36 20.95 46.13
C ILE A 23 -13.34 20.26 47.08
N THR A 24 -13.90 19.13 46.65
CA THR A 24 -14.84 18.31 47.45
C THR A 24 -14.14 17.11 48.06
N LYS A 25 -13.01 16.69 47.47
CA LYS A 25 -12.12 15.65 48.01
C LYS A 25 -10.69 15.94 47.55
N GLU A 26 -9.77 16.03 48.50
CA GLU A 26 -8.34 16.16 48.21
C GLU A 26 -7.79 14.92 47.49
N GLY A 27 -6.86 15.15 46.56
CA GLY A 27 -6.12 14.07 45.88
C GLY A 27 -4.90 13.60 46.67
N ASP A 28 -4.20 12.61 46.13
CA ASP A 28 -2.96 12.09 46.71
C ASP A 28 -1.77 12.97 46.29
N GLU A 29 -1.33 13.85 47.19
CA GLU A 29 -0.19 14.75 46.98
C GLU A 29 1.11 13.99 46.63
N SER A 30 1.27 12.74 47.09
CA SER A 30 2.47 11.93 46.83
C SER A 30 2.60 11.48 45.37
N LYS A 31 1.51 11.62 44.59
CA LYS A 31 1.45 11.22 43.18
C LYS A 31 1.74 12.36 42.21
N GLY A 32 1.96 13.58 42.70
CA GLY A 32 2.17 14.76 41.86
C GLY A 32 0.87 15.31 41.28
N THR A 33 0.99 16.18 40.28
CA THR A 33 -0.11 16.89 39.63
C THR A 33 -0.20 16.55 38.14
N ALA A 34 -1.40 16.64 37.59
CA ALA A 34 -1.62 16.64 36.16
C ALA A 34 -1.19 18.00 35.58
N ASP A 35 0.06 18.08 35.14
CA ASP A 35 0.61 19.30 34.55
C ASP A 35 0.27 19.42 33.06
N ASP A 36 0.56 20.58 32.48
CA ASP A 36 0.34 20.86 31.06
C ASP A 36 1.01 19.80 30.15
N GLY A 37 0.28 19.31 29.15
CA GLY A 37 0.73 18.26 28.24
C GLY A 37 0.55 16.81 28.72
N MET A 38 0.10 16.59 29.96
CA MET A 38 -0.23 15.23 30.45
C MET A 38 -1.60 14.75 29.95
N GLU A 39 -1.72 13.44 29.68
CA GLU A 39 -3.01 12.80 29.42
C GLU A 39 -3.69 12.51 30.77
N VAL A 40 -4.88 13.09 30.97
CA VAL A 40 -5.69 12.88 32.17
C VAL A 40 -6.85 11.93 31.90
N HIS A 41 -7.16 11.11 32.89
CA HIS A 41 -8.29 10.19 32.92
C HIS A 41 -9.25 10.71 33.97
N ALA A 42 -10.41 11.20 33.53
CA ALA A 42 -11.34 11.93 34.38
C ALA A 42 -12.79 11.40 34.30
N HIS A 43 -13.49 11.54 35.42
CA HIS A 43 -14.95 11.49 35.45
C HIS A 43 -15.52 12.89 35.61
N TYR A 44 -16.68 13.13 35.00
CA TYR A 44 -17.39 14.38 35.15
C TYR A 44 -18.91 14.22 35.06
N THR A 45 -19.62 15.16 35.67
CA THR A 45 -21.05 15.40 35.46
C THR A 45 -21.29 16.89 35.32
N GLY A 46 -21.95 17.30 34.24
CA GLY A 46 -22.23 18.69 33.88
C GLY A 46 -23.70 19.07 34.07
N TYR A 47 -23.91 20.26 34.65
CA TYR A 47 -25.21 20.87 34.97
C TYR A 47 -25.26 22.32 34.44
N LEU A 48 -26.45 22.78 34.05
CA LEU A 48 -26.67 24.17 33.63
C LEU A 48 -26.84 25.09 34.84
N ASN A 49 -26.17 26.24 34.82
CA ASN A 49 -26.17 27.32 35.81
C ASN A 49 -25.56 26.97 37.18
N ASP A 50 -26.05 25.92 37.83
CA ASP A 50 -25.62 25.52 39.18
C ASP A 50 -25.74 23.99 39.38
N PRO A 51 -25.18 23.41 40.46
CA PRO A 51 -25.25 21.96 40.71
C PRO A 51 -26.67 21.38 40.87
N SER A 52 -27.68 22.22 41.13
CA SER A 52 -29.09 21.83 41.21
C SER A 52 -29.85 22.03 39.89
N GLY A 53 -29.19 22.57 38.87
CA GLY A 53 -29.76 22.79 37.55
C GLY A 53 -29.82 21.53 36.69
N ASP A 54 -30.27 21.71 35.45
CA ASP A 54 -30.48 20.59 34.53
C ASP A 54 -29.16 19.91 34.15
N LYS A 55 -29.04 18.62 34.49
CA LYS A 55 -27.93 17.77 34.05
C LYS A 55 -27.97 17.61 32.53
N PHE A 56 -26.91 18.04 31.85
CA PHE A 56 -26.83 17.96 30.38
C PHE A 56 -25.90 16.85 29.88
N ASP A 57 -24.90 16.46 30.68
CA ASP A 57 -23.96 15.39 30.32
C ASP A 57 -23.27 14.74 31.53
N SER A 58 -22.91 13.45 31.45
CA SER A 58 -22.13 12.76 32.50
C SER A 58 -21.35 11.58 31.94
N SER A 59 -20.05 11.51 32.23
CA SER A 59 -19.23 10.35 31.89
C SER A 59 -19.44 9.17 32.84
N VAL A 60 -19.90 9.46 34.07
CA VAL A 60 -20.25 8.43 35.07
C VAL A 60 -21.49 7.65 34.64
N ASP A 61 -22.53 8.35 34.16
CA ASP A 61 -23.75 7.70 33.64
C ASP A 61 -23.45 6.78 32.45
N ARG A 62 -22.41 7.11 31.67
CA ARG A 62 -21.95 6.29 30.54
C ARG A 62 -21.07 5.12 30.96
N GLY A 63 -20.59 5.09 32.20
CA GLY A 63 -19.60 4.11 32.67
C GLY A 63 -18.27 4.17 31.91
N GLN A 64 -17.95 5.31 31.30
CA GLN A 64 -16.74 5.49 30.48
C GLN A 64 -15.88 6.62 31.05
N VAL A 65 -14.61 6.35 31.25
CA VAL A 65 -13.63 7.36 31.65
C VAL A 65 -13.36 8.29 30.47
N PHE A 66 -13.40 9.59 30.73
CA PHE A 66 -13.10 10.61 29.72
C PHE A 66 -11.59 10.88 29.71
N LYS A 67 -10.99 10.91 28.52
CA LYS A 67 -9.54 11.10 28.35
C LYS A 67 -9.27 12.30 27.47
N PHE A 68 -8.35 13.16 27.89
CA PHE A 68 -7.89 14.30 27.09
C PHE A 68 -6.50 14.75 27.56
N THR A 69 -5.82 15.56 26.74
CA THR A 69 -4.53 16.16 27.11
C THR A 69 -4.73 17.57 27.64
N VAL A 70 -4.21 17.83 28.84
CA VAL A 70 -4.33 19.14 29.51
C VAL A 70 -3.58 20.21 28.71
N GLY A 71 -4.24 21.35 28.52
CA GLY A 71 -3.66 22.59 27.96
C GLY A 71 -3.43 22.59 26.45
N GLN A 72 -3.94 21.57 25.74
CA GLN A 72 -3.87 21.47 24.28
C GLN A 72 -5.10 22.04 23.57
N GLY A 73 -6.08 22.60 24.29
CA GLY A 73 -7.30 23.19 23.70
C GLY A 73 -8.24 22.16 23.06
N GLN A 74 -8.12 20.88 23.43
CA GLN A 74 -9.00 19.80 22.96
C GLN A 74 -10.40 19.87 23.59
N VAL A 75 -10.51 20.51 24.75
CA VAL A 75 -11.73 20.66 25.54
C VAL A 75 -12.04 22.15 25.78
N ILE A 76 -13.15 22.44 26.46
CA ILE A 76 -13.47 23.82 26.85
C ILE A 76 -12.35 24.41 27.71
N LYS A 77 -12.06 25.71 27.54
CA LYS A 77 -10.95 26.39 28.21
C LYS A 77 -10.95 26.19 29.72
N GLY A 78 -12.14 26.17 30.33
CA GLY A 78 -12.28 25.98 31.76
C GLY A 78 -11.77 24.63 32.26
N TRP A 79 -11.82 23.59 31.43
CA TRP A 79 -11.29 22.27 31.78
C TRP A 79 -9.77 22.23 31.72
N ASP A 80 -9.16 22.79 30.67
CA ASP A 80 -7.69 22.88 30.58
C ASP A 80 -7.10 23.59 31.81
N VAL A 81 -7.73 24.68 32.26
CA VAL A 81 -7.30 25.41 33.46
C VAL A 81 -7.62 24.64 34.76
N THR A 82 -8.76 23.95 34.83
CA THR A 82 -9.17 23.25 36.05
C THR A 82 -8.31 22.04 36.36
N PHE A 83 -8.04 21.22 35.33
CA PHE A 83 -7.32 19.96 35.48
C PHE A 83 -5.81 20.18 35.58
N ALA A 84 -5.30 21.29 35.05
CA ALA A 84 -3.93 21.73 35.30
C ALA A 84 -3.71 21.90 36.81
N GLY A 85 -2.80 21.10 37.38
CA GLY A 85 -2.48 21.15 38.80
C GLY A 85 -3.40 20.33 39.71
N MET A 86 -4.31 19.51 39.16
CA MET A 86 -5.10 18.57 39.97
C MET A 86 -4.25 17.37 40.41
N HIS A 87 -4.53 16.87 41.62
CA HIS A 87 -3.90 15.67 42.15
C HIS A 87 -4.69 14.40 41.82
N LYS A 88 -4.01 13.26 41.72
CA LYS A 88 -4.66 11.97 41.47
C LYS A 88 -5.68 11.65 42.57
N GLY A 89 -6.92 11.37 42.19
CA GLY A 89 -8.04 11.10 43.10
C GLY A 89 -8.78 12.34 43.61
N GLU A 90 -8.36 13.54 43.21
CA GLU A 90 -9.02 14.80 43.57
C GLU A 90 -10.41 14.89 42.93
N LYS A 91 -11.39 15.31 43.72
CA LYS A 91 -12.73 15.68 43.24
C LYS A 91 -12.97 17.16 43.50
N ALA A 92 -13.55 17.83 42.51
CA ALA A 92 -13.86 19.24 42.62
C ALA A 92 -15.19 19.56 41.93
N THR A 93 -15.88 20.58 42.43
CA THR A 93 -16.97 21.23 41.72
C THR A 93 -16.45 22.52 41.11
N ILE A 94 -16.66 22.72 39.82
CA ILE A 94 -16.28 23.93 39.10
C ILE A 94 -17.49 24.65 38.52
N VAL A 95 -17.45 25.97 38.51
CA VAL A 95 -18.42 26.84 37.86
C VAL A 95 -17.68 27.68 36.82
N LEU A 96 -18.10 27.56 35.57
CA LEU A 96 -17.50 28.21 34.41
C LEU A 96 -18.43 29.28 33.87
N GLN A 97 -17.91 30.51 33.78
CA GLN A 97 -18.56 31.56 33.00
C GLN A 97 -18.55 31.20 31.50
N PRO A 98 -19.46 31.79 30.70
CA PRO A 98 -19.63 31.40 29.30
C PRO A 98 -18.33 31.41 28.49
N ASP A 99 -17.45 32.38 28.70
CA ASP A 99 -16.19 32.53 27.95
C ASP A 99 -15.18 31.39 28.20
N TYR A 100 -15.31 30.69 29.33
CA TYR A 100 -14.53 29.49 29.66
C TYR A 100 -15.27 28.18 29.33
N GLY A 101 -16.54 28.27 28.91
CA GLY A 101 -17.37 27.19 28.41
C GLY A 101 -17.55 27.25 26.90
N TYR A 102 -18.81 27.35 26.44
CA TYR A 102 -19.18 27.39 25.01
C TYR A 102 -19.47 28.80 24.46
N GLY A 103 -19.18 29.84 25.25
CA GLY A 103 -19.36 31.25 24.88
C GLY A 103 -20.80 31.63 24.56
N ALA A 104 -20.94 32.73 23.82
CA ALA A 104 -22.24 33.28 23.40
C ALA A 104 -23.02 32.36 22.44
N HIS A 105 -22.35 31.42 21.77
CA HIS A 105 -22.98 30.51 20.80
C HIS A 105 -23.53 29.24 21.45
N GLY A 106 -22.97 28.80 22.58
CA GLY A 106 -23.42 27.59 23.28
C GLY A 106 -23.09 26.31 22.51
N SER A 107 -23.72 25.20 22.90
CA SER A 107 -23.68 23.92 22.19
C SER A 107 -25.12 23.37 22.04
N PRO A 108 -25.88 23.87 21.05
CA PRO A 108 -27.25 23.44 20.82
C PRO A 108 -27.35 21.94 20.47
N PRO A 109 -28.45 21.24 20.84
CA PRO A 109 -29.65 21.78 21.50
C PRO A 109 -29.57 21.83 23.03
N LYS A 110 -28.53 21.25 23.64
CA LYS A 110 -28.49 21.00 25.09
C LYS A 110 -27.97 22.18 25.90
N ILE A 111 -27.09 23.00 25.33
CA ILE A 111 -26.44 24.10 26.03
C ILE A 111 -26.75 25.40 25.29
N PRO A 112 -27.65 26.24 25.82
CA PRO A 112 -27.91 27.55 25.25
C PRO A 112 -26.67 28.45 25.24
N GLY A 113 -26.63 29.40 24.30
CA GLY A 113 -25.59 30.42 24.27
C GLY A 113 -25.58 31.29 25.53
N GLY A 114 -24.39 31.61 26.04
CA GLY A 114 -24.25 32.43 27.25
C GLY A 114 -24.56 31.69 28.55
N SER A 115 -24.66 30.36 28.52
CA SER A 115 -24.92 29.55 29.73
C SER A 115 -23.70 29.51 30.65
N VAL A 116 -23.94 29.67 31.95
CA VAL A 116 -22.98 29.30 33.00
C VAL A 116 -23.03 27.78 33.14
N LEU A 117 -21.87 27.13 33.23
CA LEU A 117 -21.79 25.67 33.35
C LEU A 117 -21.24 25.30 34.71
N CYS A 118 -21.84 24.30 35.34
CA CYS A 118 -21.32 23.70 36.56
C CYS A 118 -20.88 22.27 36.26
N PHE A 119 -19.69 21.87 36.70
CA PHE A 119 -19.24 20.49 36.58
C PHE A 119 -18.78 19.95 37.94
N GLU A 120 -19.15 18.71 38.21
CA GLU A 120 -18.49 17.89 39.21
C GLU A 120 -17.45 17.05 38.48
N VAL A 121 -16.18 17.21 38.81
CA VAL A 121 -15.05 16.53 38.16
C VAL A 121 -14.26 15.68 39.14
N GLU A 122 -13.70 14.58 38.66
CA GLU A 122 -12.81 13.68 39.38
C GLU A 122 -11.62 13.33 38.51
N LEU A 123 -10.40 13.58 38.98
CA LEU A 123 -9.18 13.11 38.33
C LEU A 123 -8.88 11.68 38.82
N ILE A 124 -9.05 10.68 37.96
CA ILE A 124 -8.83 9.27 38.31
C ILE A 124 -7.36 8.92 38.21
N ASP A 125 -6.74 9.30 37.10
CA ASP A 125 -5.33 9.04 36.82
C ASP A 125 -4.77 10.07 35.83
N PHE A 126 -3.46 10.15 35.75
CA PHE A 126 -2.78 10.92 34.71
C PHE A 126 -1.46 10.25 34.34
N LYS A 127 -1.03 10.44 33.10
CA LYS A 127 0.26 9.95 32.59
C LYS A 127 0.86 10.94 31.62
N GLU A 128 2.18 10.87 31.46
CA GLU A 128 2.83 11.52 30.33
C GLU A 128 2.21 11.00 29.03
N LYS A 129 1.83 11.93 28.15
CA LYS A 129 1.37 11.57 26.80
C LYS A 129 2.53 10.86 26.11
N GLU A 130 2.29 9.64 25.63
CA GLU A 130 3.27 9.00 24.76
C GLU A 130 3.41 9.88 23.52
N LYS A 131 4.63 10.38 23.28
CA LYS A 131 4.91 11.18 22.08
C LYS A 131 4.51 10.36 20.86
N GLU A 132 3.71 10.96 19.99
CA GLU A 132 3.39 10.35 18.70
C GLU A 132 4.66 10.25 17.85
N LEU A 133 4.69 9.35 16.87
CA LEU A 133 5.88 9.08 16.05
C LEU A 133 6.46 10.36 15.39
N TRP A 134 5.60 11.34 15.05
CA TRP A 134 5.99 12.62 14.47
C TRP A 134 6.52 13.64 15.50
N GLU A 135 6.27 13.45 16.79
CA GLU A 135 6.72 14.31 17.90
C GLU A 135 8.09 13.87 18.45
N MET A 136 8.60 12.71 18.02
CA MET A 136 9.86 12.14 18.50
C MET A 136 11.07 12.60 17.68
N THR A 137 12.18 12.92 18.36
CA THR A 137 13.47 13.15 17.68
C THR A 137 14.07 11.83 17.16
N PRO A 138 14.99 11.85 16.19
CA PRO A 138 15.67 10.64 15.72
C PRO A 138 16.35 9.84 16.84
N GLU A 139 16.93 10.51 17.84
CA GLU A 139 17.57 9.88 19.00
C GLU A 139 16.54 9.18 19.91
N GLU A 140 15.39 9.82 20.15
CA GLU A 140 14.29 9.25 20.92
C GLU A 140 13.69 8.02 20.21
N LYS A 141 13.52 8.10 18.88
CA LYS A 141 13.06 6.98 18.05
C LYS A 141 14.02 5.80 18.15
N LEU A 142 15.32 6.05 18.04
CA LEU A 142 16.34 5.02 18.16
C LEU A 142 16.37 4.38 19.56
N ALA A 143 16.23 5.19 20.62
CA ALA A 143 16.16 4.68 21.99
C ALA A 143 14.94 3.79 22.20
N LYS A 144 13.76 4.21 21.71
CA LYS A 144 12.52 3.42 21.78
C LYS A 144 12.63 2.12 20.99
N ALA A 145 13.16 2.19 19.76
CA ALA A 145 13.42 1.02 18.93
C ALA A 145 14.33 -0.02 19.59
N LYS A 146 15.41 0.44 20.25
CA LYS A 146 16.31 -0.44 21.02
C LYS A 146 15.59 -1.11 22.20
N SER A 147 14.79 -0.35 22.95
CA SER A 147 13.99 -0.88 24.06
C SER A 147 13.01 -1.98 23.60
N ILE A 148 12.24 -1.71 22.54
CA ILE A 148 11.29 -2.68 21.96
C ILE A 148 12.02 -3.93 21.46
N LYS A 149 13.17 -3.77 20.81
CA LYS A 149 14.00 -4.89 20.35
C LYS A 149 14.48 -5.76 21.52
N ASP A 150 14.86 -5.17 22.64
CA ASP A 150 15.31 -5.91 23.82
C ASP A 150 14.16 -6.68 24.47
N GLU A 151 12.97 -6.08 24.55
CA GLU A 151 11.73 -6.74 24.99
C GLU A 151 11.37 -7.93 24.09
N ALA A 152 11.37 -7.73 22.76
CA ALA A 152 11.14 -8.80 21.79
C ALA A 152 12.16 -9.93 21.92
N THR A 153 13.41 -9.60 22.28
CA THR A 153 14.47 -10.59 22.54
C THR A 153 14.22 -11.38 23.82
N GLY A 154 13.60 -10.77 24.83
CA GLY A 154 13.09 -11.45 26.02
C GLY A 154 12.03 -12.48 25.65
N LEU A 155 10.99 -12.06 24.92
CA LEU A 155 9.90 -12.93 24.47
C LEU A 155 10.38 -14.07 23.55
N PHE A 156 11.36 -13.79 22.70
CA PHE A 156 11.99 -14.82 21.87
C PHE A 156 12.63 -15.93 22.71
N LYS A 157 13.29 -15.59 23.83
CA LYS A 157 13.89 -16.58 24.75
C LYS A 157 12.81 -17.39 25.48
N GLU A 158 11.66 -16.78 25.76
CA GLU A 158 10.48 -17.43 26.33
C GLU A 158 9.72 -18.31 25.34
N LYS A 159 10.14 -18.35 24.06
CA LYS A 159 9.48 -19.08 22.96
C LYS A 159 8.10 -18.52 22.57
N ARG A 160 7.80 -17.28 22.95
CA ARG A 160 6.62 -16.51 22.52
C ARG A 160 6.91 -15.83 21.19
N PHE A 161 7.00 -16.64 20.13
CA PHE A 161 7.51 -16.22 18.83
C PHE A 161 6.54 -15.31 18.06
N ASP A 162 5.25 -15.47 18.28
CA ASP A 162 4.18 -14.62 17.76
C ASP A 162 4.33 -13.17 18.27
N GLU A 163 4.32 -13.00 19.59
CA GLU A 163 4.44 -11.67 20.21
C GLU A 163 5.81 -11.03 19.94
N ALA A 164 6.88 -11.83 19.96
CA ALA A 164 8.20 -11.35 19.59
C ALA A 164 8.27 -10.88 18.14
N ALA A 165 7.56 -11.55 17.21
CA ALA A 165 7.57 -11.17 15.80
C ALA A 165 6.92 -9.81 15.57
N GLU A 166 5.77 -9.57 16.20
CA GLU A 166 5.05 -8.29 16.10
C GLU A 166 5.88 -7.13 16.66
N LEU A 167 6.52 -7.33 17.81
CA LEU A 167 7.39 -6.31 18.40
C LEU A 167 8.66 -6.07 17.55
N TYR A 168 9.26 -7.11 16.98
CA TYR A 168 10.41 -6.90 16.08
C TYR A 168 10.02 -6.19 14.78
N ASP A 169 8.81 -6.41 14.27
CA ASP A 169 8.32 -5.74 13.05
C ASP A 169 7.93 -4.29 13.33
N SER A 170 7.36 -3.98 14.51
CA SER A 170 7.03 -2.61 14.91
C SER A 170 8.26 -1.70 15.04
N VAL A 171 9.44 -2.26 15.36
CA VAL A 171 10.71 -1.51 15.36
C VAL A 171 10.98 -0.81 14.02
N ALA A 172 10.58 -1.40 12.90
CA ALA A 172 10.78 -0.79 11.58
C ALA A 172 10.05 0.55 11.44
N GLN A 173 8.88 0.70 12.07
CA GLN A 173 8.08 1.93 12.00
C GLN A 173 8.78 3.12 12.66
N TYR A 174 9.63 2.87 13.66
CA TYR A 174 10.39 3.93 14.34
C TYR A 174 11.66 4.34 13.59
N LEU A 175 12.17 3.47 12.71
CA LEU A 175 13.47 3.62 12.07
C LEU A 175 13.40 3.91 10.57
N GLU A 176 12.26 3.67 9.92
CA GLU A 176 12.02 4.04 8.52
C GLU A 176 11.85 5.57 8.39
N ASN A 177 12.78 6.22 7.69
CA ASN A 177 12.70 7.64 7.31
C ASN A 177 12.15 7.78 5.88
N GLU A 178 11.44 8.88 5.58
CA GLU A 178 10.85 9.15 4.26
C GLU A 178 11.89 9.19 3.12
N ASP A 179 13.12 9.60 3.44
CA ASP A 179 14.19 9.78 2.47
C ASP A 179 14.95 8.47 2.14
N GLY A 180 14.64 7.37 2.85
CA GLY A 180 15.28 6.07 2.67
C GLY A 180 16.73 5.96 3.18
N ALA A 181 17.36 7.07 3.58
CA ALA A 181 18.68 7.09 4.18
C ALA A 181 18.59 6.82 5.69
N MET A 182 19.30 5.78 6.15
CA MET A 182 19.45 5.45 7.57
C MET A 182 20.89 5.69 8.00
N ASP A 183 21.08 6.24 9.20
CA ASP A 183 22.38 6.27 9.85
C ASP A 183 22.88 4.83 10.09
N GLU A 184 24.21 4.64 10.07
CA GLU A 184 24.83 3.31 10.21
C GLU A 184 24.41 2.59 11.51
N GLU A 185 24.15 3.35 12.59
CA GLU A 185 23.66 2.81 13.86
C GLU A 185 22.19 2.38 13.77
N VAL A 186 21.35 3.16 13.07
CA VAL A 186 19.93 2.87 12.83
C VAL A 186 19.80 1.63 11.95
N GLU A 187 20.59 1.55 10.88
CA GLU A 187 20.59 0.42 9.95
C GLU A 187 20.93 -0.89 10.65
N LYS A 188 21.94 -0.90 11.53
CA LYS A 188 22.31 -2.08 12.33
C LYS A 188 21.16 -2.55 13.22
N VAL A 189 20.43 -1.64 13.84
CA VAL A 189 19.26 -1.98 14.68
C VAL A 189 18.11 -2.48 13.82
N PHE A 190 17.86 -1.85 12.68
CA PHE A 190 16.82 -2.22 11.72
C PHE A 190 17.03 -3.63 11.15
N VAL A 191 18.20 -3.90 10.58
CA VAL A 191 18.58 -5.20 10.00
C VAL A 191 18.49 -6.32 11.03
N ALA A 192 18.99 -6.08 12.26
CA ALA A 192 18.94 -7.06 13.32
C ALA A 192 17.49 -7.39 13.75
N SER A 193 16.64 -6.38 13.87
CA SER A 193 15.26 -6.53 14.34
C SER A 193 14.41 -7.28 13.30
N LEU A 194 14.37 -6.80 12.06
CA LEU A 194 13.61 -7.45 11.00
C LEU A 194 14.14 -8.83 10.63
N GLY A 195 15.45 -9.04 10.71
CA GLY A 195 16.02 -10.38 10.57
C GLY A 195 15.47 -11.33 11.64
N ASN A 196 15.41 -10.90 12.89
CA ASN A 196 14.83 -11.69 13.98
C ASN A 196 13.32 -11.87 13.81
N ALA A 197 12.57 -10.85 13.36
CA ALA A 197 11.16 -10.95 13.01
C ALA A 197 10.92 -12.06 11.98
N ALA A 198 11.68 -12.06 10.88
CA ALA A 198 11.56 -13.09 9.83
C ALA A 198 11.80 -14.50 10.38
N MET A 199 12.74 -14.67 11.32
CA MET A 199 12.97 -15.95 11.99
C MET A 199 11.78 -16.37 12.87
N CYS A 200 11.19 -15.43 13.59
CA CYS A 200 10.01 -15.67 14.43
C CYS A 200 8.80 -16.06 13.57
N PHE A 201 8.54 -15.31 12.51
CA PHE A 201 7.46 -15.60 11.56
C PHE A 201 7.60 -16.98 10.90
N ILE A 202 8.82 -17.40 10.55
CA ILE A 202 9.07 -18.76 10.05
C ILE A 202 8.72 -19.82 11.11
N LYS A 203 9.04 -19.58 12.39
CA LYS A 203 8.70 -20.50 13.48
C LYS A 203 7.19 -20.60 13.72
N CYS A 204 6.46 -19.51 13.48
CA CYS A 204 5.00 -19.47 13.56
C CYS A 204 4.30 -19.94 12.28
N ALA A 205 5.05 -20.42 11.27
CA ALA A 205 4.54 -20.77 9.94
C ALA A 205 3.81 -19.62 9.22
N ASN A 206 4.05 -18.37 9.63
CA ASN A 206 3.59 -17.18 8.91
C ASN A 206 4.62 -16.78 7.85
N TYR A 207 4.64 -17.54 6.75
CA TYR A 207 5.61 -17.34 5.68
C TYR A 207 5.46 -16.01 4.91
N PRO A 208 4.25 -15.47 4.66
CA PRO A 208 4.11 -14.17 4.00
C PRO A 208 4.77 -13.02 4.77
N SER A 209 4.52 -12.92 6.09
CA SER A 209 5.16 -11.89 6.92
C SER A 209 6.68 -12.09 6.98
N ALA A 210 7.16 -13.34 7.05
CA ALA A 210 8.59 -13.63 6.99
C ALA A 210 9.26 -13.13 5.70
N ILE A 211 8.57 -13.27 4.55
CA ILE A 211 9.07 -12.79 3.26
C ILE A 211 9.11 -11.26 3.22
N ALA A 212 8.08 -10.60 3.76
CA ALA A 212 8.01 -9.14 3.81
C ALA A 212 9.16 -8.56 4.65
N SER A 213 9.31 -8.99 5.90
CA SER A 213 10.37 -8.51 6.79
C SER A 213 11.78 -8.80 6.24
N ALA A 214 12.00 -9.99 5.65
CA ALA A 214 13.29 -10.32 5.04
C ALA A 214 13.57 -9.50 3.76
N SER A 215 12.54 -9.17 2.97
CA SER A 215 12.70 -8.35 1.76
C SER A 215 13.03 -6.90 2.08
N LYS A 216 12.45 -6.34 3.16
CA LYS A 216 12.81 -5.01 3.67
C LYS A 216 14.30 -4.94 4.02
N VAL A 217 14.83 -5.95 4.71
CA VAL A 217 16.27 -6.01 5.03
C VAL A 217 17.11 -6.07 3.75
N LEU A 218 16.71 -6.91 2.79
CA LEU A 218 17.47 -7.09 1.54
C LEU A 218 17.40 -5.88 0.60
N LYS A 219 16.47 -4.95 0.80
CA LYS A 219 16.45 -3.66 0.09
C LYS A 219 17.60 -2.76 0.53
N ASN A 220 17.97 -2.82 1.81
CA ASN A 220 19.07 -2.02 2.38
C ASN A 220 20.41 -2.78 2.30
N GLU A 221 20.39 -4.10 2.59
CA GLU A 221 21.56 -4.96 2.58
C GLU A 221 21.33 -6.19 1.69
N GLU A 222 21.47 -6.03 0.37
CA GLU A 222 21.22 -7.09 -0.63
C GLU A 222 22.05 -8.37 -0.39
N GLY A 223 23.23 -8.23 0.24
CA GLY A 223 24.15 -9.31 0.54
C GLY A 223 23.83 -10.11 1.82
N ASN A 224 22.77 -9.79 2.56
CA ASN A 224 22.51 -10.41 3.86
C ASN A 224 22.14 -11.90 3.75
N VAL A 225 23.12 -12.77 3.99
CA VAL A 225 23.00 -14.23 3.84
C VAL A 225 21.88 -14.82 4.70
N LYS A 226 21.69 -14.32 5.93
CA LYS A 226 20.66 -14.80 6.85
C LYS A 226 19.26 -14.49 6.33
N CYS A 227 19.04 -13.28 5.82
CA CYS A 227 17.75 -12.89 5.26
C CYS A 227 17.47 -13.56 3.92
N LEU A 228 18.47 -13.74 3.05
CA LEU A 228 18.34 -14.55 1.84
C LEU A 228 17.93 -15.99 2.17
N PHE A 229 18.59 -16.63 3.13
CA PHE A 229 18.25 -17.97 3.56
C PHE A 229 16.84 -18.08 4.17
N ARG A 230 16.46 -17.13 5.05
CA ARG A 230 15.14 -17.07 5.68
C ARG A 230 14.03 -16.87 4.63
N ARG A 231 14.20 -15.89 3.73
CA ARG A 231 13.25 -15.60 2.64
C ARG A 231 13.09 -16.78 1.69
N GLY A 232 14.20 -17.39 1.28
CA GLY A 232 14.19 -18.57 0.42
C GLY A 232 13.52 -19.78 1.06
N THR A 233 13.71 -19.98 2.38
CA THR A 233 13.02 -21.04 3.13
C THR A 233 11.51 -20.79 3.21
N ALA A 234 11.09 -19.56 3.52
CA ALA A 234 9.67 -19.19 3.57
C ALA A 234 8.98 -19.35 2.20
N ARG A 235 9.63 -18.91 1.12
CA ARG A 235 9.16 -19.10 -0.27
C ARG A 235 9.02 -20.57 -0.65
N MET A 236 9.96 -21.41 -0.21
CA MET A 236 9.90 -22.85 -0.44
C MET A 236 8.69 -23.51 0.24
N GLU A 237 8.29 -23.04 1.42
CA GLU A 237 7.09 -23.54 2.12
C GLU A 237 5.78 -23.07 1.46
N LEU A 238 5.77 -21.89 0.85
CA LEU A 238 4.65 -21.40 0.05
C LEU A 238 4.57 -22.01 -1.37
N GLY A 239 5.51 -22.87 -1.75
CA GLY A 239 5.56 -23.46 -3.09
C GLY A 239 6.10 -22.53 -4.19
N MET A 240 6.66 -21.37 -3.82
CA MET A 240 7.35 -20.43 -4.70
C MET A 240 8.77 -20.94 -4.99
N LEU A 241 8.87 -22.09 -5.65
CA LEU A 241 10.13 -22.85 -5.77
C LEU A 241 11.17 -22.16 -6.65
N GLU A 242 10.77 -21.32 -7.61
CA GLU A 242 11.69 -20.60 -8.48
C GLU A 242 12.34 -19.42 -7.75
N GLU A 243 11.55 -18.62 -7.03
CA GLU A 243 12.00 -17.51 -6.22
C GLU A 243 12.83 -17.99 -5.03
N ALA A 244 12.44 -19.11 -4.42
CA ALA A 244 13.25 -19.78 -3.40
C ALA A 244 14.62 -20.22 -3.93
N LYS A 245 14.71 -20.63 -5.21
CA LYS A 245 15.99 -21.01 -5.83
C LYS A 245 16.91 -19.80 -5.93
N VAL A 246 16.40 -18.65 -6.36
CA VAL A 246 17.18 -17.42 -6.52
C VAL A 246 17.81 -17.03 -5.18
N ASP A 247 16.99 -16.95 -4.13
CA ASP A 247 17.45 -16.55 -2.80
C ASP A 247 18.46 -17.54 -2.20
N LEU A 248 18.15 -18.85 -2.25
CA LEU A 248 19.02 -19.88 -1.67
C LEU A 248 20.34 -20.03 -2.44
N MET A 249 20.33 -19.81 -3.76
CA MET A 249 21.55 -19.79 -4.57
C MET A 249 22.41 -18.56 -4.29
N SER A 250 21.81 -17.38 -4.11
CA SER A 250 22.54 -16.19 -3.69
C SER A 250 23.16 -16.37 -2.30
N ALA A 251 22.42 -16.95 -1.35
CA ALA A 251 22.96 -17.33 -0.05
C ALA A 251 24.12 -18.34 -0.16
N TYR A 252 23.99 -19.35 -1.04
CA TYR A 252 25.04 -20.35 -1.27
C TYR A 252 26.29 -19.77 -1.93
N LYS A 253 26.14 -18.79 -2.84
CA LYS A 253 27.29 -18.09 -3.44
C LYS A 253 28.10 -17.35 -2.39
N ALA A 254 27.44 -16.74 -1.41
CA ALA A 254 28.09 -16.05 -0.31
C ALA A 254 28.71 -17.01 0.71
N GLU A 255 27.97 -18.03 1.16
CA GLU A 255 28.43 -19.02 2.15
C GLU A 255 28.31 -20.47 1.65
N PRO A 256 29.20 -20.90 0.73
CA PRO A 256 29.06 -22.20 0.07
C PRO A 256 29.31 -23.39 0.99
N LYS A 257 29.89 -23.18 2.18
CA LYS A 257 30.19 -24.23 3.17
C LYS A 257 29.06 -24.44 4.19
N ASP A 258 28.05 -23.58 4.21
CA ASP A 258 26.98 -23.67 5.19
C ASP A 258 26.13 -24.94 4.98
N LYS A 259 25.94 -25.71 6.06
CA LYS A 259 25.23 -26.98 6.02
C LYS A 259 23.71 -26.81 5.87
N ALA A 260 23.14 -25.74 6.44
CA ALA A 260 21.72 -25.46 6.37
C ALA A 260 21.30 -25.02 4.95
N ILE A 261 22.08 -24.15 4.31
CA ILE A 261 21.84 -23.72 2.92
C ILE A 261 21.91 -24.90 1.96
N ARG A 262 22.93 -25.77 2.09
CA ARG A 262 23.06 -26.99 1.28
C ARG A 262 21.88 -27.93 1.45
N LYS A 263 21.41 -28.12 2.69
CA LYS A 263 20.23 -28.96 2.98
C LYS A 263 18.96 -28.36 2.38
N ALA A 264 18.79 -27.04 2.46
CA ALA A 264 17.66 -26.34 1.85
C ALA A 264 17.66 -26.47 0.32
N LEU A 265 18.82 -26.32 -0.34
CA LEU A 265 18.95 -26.54 -1.79
C LEU A 265 18.65 -27.98 -2.21
N ALA A 266 19.07 -28.97 -1.41
CA ALA A 266 18.71 -30.37 -1.65
C ALA A 266 17.20 -30.59 -1.54
N THR A 267 16.58 -30.05 -0.49
CA THR A 267 15.12 -30.11 -0.28
C THR A 267 14.37 -29.42 -1.42
N LEU A 268 14.87 -28.27 -1.89
CA LEU A 268 14.31 -27.55 -3.02
C LEU A 268 14.35 -28.38 -4.31
N LYS A 269 15.48 -29.07 -4.57
CA LYS A 269 15.62 -29.95 -5.73
C LYS A 269 14.62 -31.09 -5.69
N GLU A 270 14.41 -31.69 -4.52
CA GLU A 270 13.41 -32.75 -4.32
C GLU A 270 11.98 -32.22 -4.52
N ARG A 271 11.63 -31.08 -3.91
CA ARG A 271 10.31 -30.45 -4.09
C ARG A 271 10.03 -30.08 -5.54
N LYS A 272 11.03 -29.57 -6.28
CA LYS A 272 10.91 -29.29 -7.72
C LYS A 272 10.72 -30.55 -8.56
N ALA A 273 11.47 -31.61 -8.26
CA ALA A 273 11.30 -32.89 -8.95
C ALA A 273 9.91 -33.49 -8.68
N ALA A 274 9.43 -33.40 -7.44
CA ALA A 274 8.08 -33.84 -7.07
C ALA A 274 6.99 -33.00 -7.74
N ALA A 275 7.15 -31.67 -7.80
CA ALA A 275 6.23 -30.78 -8.51
C ALA A 275 6.14 -31.13 -10.01
N LYS A 276 7.29 -31.31 -10.67
CA LYS A 276 7.36 -31.72 -12.08
C LYS A 276 6.76 -33.11 -12.33
N ALA A 277 6.98 -34.05 -11.41
CA ALA A 277 6.38 -35.38 -11.50
C ALA A 277 4.85 -35.33 -11.33
N LYS A 278 4.35 -34.51 -10.40
CA LYS A 278 2.92 -34.27 -10.18
C LYS A 278 2.27 -33.60 -11.39
N GLU A 279 2.92 -32.61 -11.99
CA GLU A 279 2.49 -31.96 -13.23
C GLU A 279 2.43 -32.98 -14.38
N LYS A 280 3.50 -33.76 -14.58
CA LYS A 280 3.52 -34.84 -15.58
C LYS A 280 2.42 -35.88 -15.36
N ALA A 281 2.10 -36.23 -14.12
CA ALA A 281 1.02 -37.16 -13.80
C ALA A 281 -0.38 -36.53 -13.99
N ALA A 282 -0.56 -35.26 -13.65
CA ALA A 282 -1.82 -34.53 -13.79
C ALA A 282 -2.17 -34.24 -15.25
N PHE A 283 -1.16 -33.97 -16.09
CA PHE A 283 -1.35 -33.60 -17.49
C PHE A 283 -1.02 -34.72 -18.48
N GLY A 284 -0.25 -35.75 -18.09
CA GLY A 284 0.16 -36.84 -18.98
C GLY A 284 -0.99 -37.68 -19.58
N GLY A 285 -2.19 -37.63 -19.00
CA GLY A 285 -3.39 -38.28 -19.53
C GLY A 285 -4.21 -37.42 -20.52
N LEU A 286 -4.01 -36.09 -20.53
CA LEU A 286 -4.78 -35.18 -21.39
C LEU A 286 -4.19 -35.00 -22.81
N PHE A 287 -2.92 -35.38 -23.04
CA PHE A 287 -2.16 -35.00 -24.24
C PHE A 287 -1.89 -36.13 -25.25
N GLY A 288 -2.60 -37.27 -25.17
CA GLY A 288 -2.42 -38.40 -26.10
C GLY A 288 -2.69 -38.13 -27.59
N LYS A 289 -3.05 -36.90 -27.99
CA LYS A 289 -3.33 -36.53 -29.39
C LYS A 289 -2.72 -35.21 -29.89
N VAL A 290 -1.85 -34.54 -29.14
CA VAL A 290 -1.08 -33.39 -29.66
C VAL A 290 0.35 -33.48 -29.15
N SER A 291 1.30 -33.70 -30.06
CA SER A 291 2.73 -33.74 -29.78
C SER A 291 3.23 -32.34 -29.45
N MET A 292 3.40 -32.03 -28.16
CA MET A 292 3.99 -30.79 -27.65
C MET A 292 5.35 -31.05 -26.96
N TYR A 293 6.21 -31.86 -27.59
CA TYR A 293 7.59 -32.04 -27.14
C TYR A 293 8.55 -31.91 -28.31
N ASP A 294 8.71 -30.69 -28.81
CA ASP A 294 9.92 -30.30 -29.54
C ASP A 294 10.56 -28.99 -29.05
N ASP A 295 10.02 -28.32 -28.02
CA ASP A 295 10.63 -27.09 -27.47
C ASP A 295 11.36 -27.36 -26.13
N GLN A 296 12.34 -28.27 -26.16
CA GLN A 296 13.39 -28.33 -25.15
C GLN A 296 14.62 -27.56 -25.63
N LYS A 297 14.59 -26.24 -25.43
CA LYS A 297 15.74 -25.33 -25.24
C LYS A 297 15.15 -23.99 -24.77
N ASP A 298 15.85 -23.30 -23.88
CA ASP A 298 15.53 -21.95 -23.37
C ASP A 298 14.48 -21.84 -22.23
N VAL A 299 14.82 -22.37 -21.04
CA VAL A 299 14.26 -21.83 -19.79
C VAL A 299 15.06 -20.59 -19.39
N LYS A 300 14.71 -19.44 -19.94
CA LYS A 300 15.10 -18.14 -19.40
C LYS A 300 14.37 -17.91 -18.06
N GLY A 301 15.00 -17.22 -17.11
CA GLY A 301 14.40 -16.92 -15.81
C GLY A 301 13.11 -16.09 -15.92
N ILE A 302 12.41 -15.89 -14.79
CA ILE A 302 11.27 -14.96 -14.73
C ILE A 302 11.78 -13.59 -15.20
N VAL A 303 11.27 -13.13 -16.33
CA VAL A 303 11.64 -11.83 -16.91
C VAL A 303 10.73 -10.78 -16.26
N ILE A 304 11.31 -9.89 -15.47
CA ILE A 304 10.61 -8.77 -14.83
C ILE A 304 10.93 -7.52 -15.64
N PRO A 305 9.94 -6.83 -16.23
CA PRO A 305 10.19 -5.58 -16.93
C PRO A 305 10.74 -4.50 -16.01
N SER A 306 11.75 -3.78 -16.48
CA SER A 306 12.34 -2.61 -15.83
C SER A 306 11.30 -1.51 -15.59
N GLU A 307 11.37 -0.83 -14.44
CA GLU A 307 10.53 0.34 -14.14
C GLU A 307 10.90 1.56 -15.00
N ASN A 308 12.12 1.59 -15.57
CA ASN A 308 12.62 2.67 -16.43
C ASN A 308 12.18 2.55 -17.89
N ASN A 309 11.31 1.60 -18.20
CA ASN A 309 10.79 1.39 -19.54
C ASN A 309 9.97 2.60 -20.04
N PRO A 310 10.02 2.90 -21.35
CA PRO A 310 9.30 4.03 -21.93
C PRO A 310 7.79 3.90 -21.72
N LYS A 311 7.14 5.05 -21.52
CA LYS A 311 5.69 5.17 -21.40
C LYS A 311 5.10 5.88 -22.62
N VAL A 312 3.96 5.38 -23.07
CA VAL A 312 3.19 5.93 -24.18
C VAL A 312 1.74 6.10 -23.76
N PHE A 313 1.00 6.92 -24.49
CA PHE A 313 -0.40 7.18 -24.19
C PHE A 313 -1.27 7.19 -25.44
N PHE A 314 -2.56 6.90 -25.23
CA PHE A 314 -3.65 7.10 -26.18
C PHE A 314 -4.73 7.97 -25.55
N GLU A 315 -5.10 9.06 -26.23
CA GLU A 315 -6.34 9.78 -25.96
C GLU A 315 -7.47 9.18 -26.81
N MET A 316 -8.52 8.73 -26.13
CA MET A 316 -9.60 7.97 -26.73
C MET A 316 -10.82 8.85 -26.98
N GLU A 317 -11.45 8.69 -28.14
CA GLU A 317 -12.70 9.37 -28.52
C GLU A 317 -13.71 8.35 -29.07
N GLN A 318 -15.00 8.55 -28.78
CA GLN A 318 -16.08 7.77 -29.37
C GLN A 318 -17.26 8.71 -29.70
N GLY A 319 -17.72 8.68 -30.95
CA GLY A 319 -18.85 9.52 -31.38
C GLY A 319 -18.62 11.04 -31.25
N GLY A 320 -17.36 11.50 -31.26
CA GLY A 320 -16.98 12.90 -31.05
C GLY A 320 -16.82 13.32 -29.58
N GLU A 321 -17.09 12.42 -28.63
CA GLU A 321 -16.88 12.67 -27.20
C GLU A 321 -15.55 12.06 -26.72
N SER A 322 -14.79 12.83 -25.95
CA SER A 322 -13.55 12.35 -25.31
C SER A 322 -13.90 11.33 -24.23
N LEU A 323 -13.34 10.12 -24.34
CA LEU A 323 -13.52 9.04 -23.38
C LEU A 323 -12.48 9.06 -22.25
N GLY A 324 -11.32 9.69 -22.47
CA GLY A 324 -10.21 9.76 -21.52
C GLY A 324 -8.88 9.30 -22.12
N ARG A 325 -7.90 9.03 -21.25
CA ARG A 325 -6.53 8.66 -21.63
C ARG A 325 -6.19 7.26 -21.10
N ILE A 326 -5.47 6.49 -21.91
CA ILE A 326 -4.84 5.22 -21.50
C ILE A 326 -3.34 5.44 -21.53
N GLU A 327 -2.66 5.20 -20.41
CA GLU A 327 -1.19 5.22 -20.34
C GLU A 327 -0.66 3.79 -20.25
N MET A 328 0.41 3.52 -20.99
CA MET A 328 0.97 2.19 -21.15
C MET A 328 2.49 2.24 -21.05
N MET A 329 3.08 1.28 -20.35
CA MET A 329 4.51 1.01 -20.32
C MET A 329 4.85 0.00 -21.40
N VAL A 330 5.92 0.24 -22.15
CA VAL A 330 6.39 -0.59 -23.26
C VAL A 330 7.73 -1.21 -22.88
N TYR A 331 7.87 -2.53 -22.99
CA TYR A 331 9.02 -3.31 -22.50
C TYR A 331 10.20 -3.29 -23.49
N GLU A 332 10.82 -2.13 -23.66
CA GLU A 332 12.01 -1.95 -24.51
C GLU A 332 13.20 -2.80 -24.05
N ASP A 333 13.32 -3.06 -22.75
CA ASP A 333 14.36 -3.92 -22.18
C ASP A 333 14.22 -5.41 -22.55
N ILE A 334 13.00 -5.87 -22.85
CA ILE A 334 12.70 -7.28 -23.15
C ILE A 334 12.52 -7.50 -24.66
N VAL A 335 11.79 -6.62 -25.33
CA VAL A 335 11.47 -6.70 -26.75
C VAL A 335 11.76 -5.37 -27.47
N PRO A 336 13.03 -4.94 -27.55
CA PRO A 336 13.41 -3.63 -28.08
C PRO A 336 12.91 -3.35 -29.49
N LYS A 337 12.87 -4.34 -30.40
CA LYS A 337 12.37 -4.12 -31.76
C LYS A 337 10.85 -3.91 -31.78
N THR A 338 10.14 -4.74 -31.04
CA THR A 338 8.67 -4.66 -30.94
C THR A 338 8.26 -3.35 -30.26
N ALA A 339 8.97 -2.98 -29.19
CA ALA A 339 8.80 -1.72 -28.48
C ALA A 339 9.06 -0.50 -29.38
N ALA A 340 10.19 -0.48 -30.10
CA ALA A 340 10.53 0.62 -31.00
C ALA A 340 9.49 0.79 -32.13
N ASN A 341 8.97 -0.31 -32.68
CA ASN A 341 7.88 -0.27 -33.66
C ASN A 341 6.63 0.40 -33.08
N PHE A 342 6.21 0.00 -31.88
CA PHE A 342 5.02 0.57 -31.25
C PHE A 342 5.20 2.05 -30.87
N ILE A 343 6.35 2.41 -30.30
CA ILE A 343 6.65 3.78 -29.85
C ILE A 343 6.71 4.73 -31.05
N GLN A 344 7.40 4.38 -32.13
CA GLN A 344 7.50 5.25 -33.31
C GLN A 344 6.15 5.46 -34.01
N LEU A 345 5.26 4.46 -33.98
CA LEU A 345 3.89 4.59 -34.46
C LEU A 345 3.03 5.44 -33.51
N CYS A 346 3.32 5.46 -32.20
CA CYS A 346 2.70 6.39 -31.26
C CYS A 346 3.17 7.83 -31.50
N THR A 347 4.47 8.06 -31.70
CA THR A 347 5.02 9.42 -31.91
C THR A 347 4.79 9.96 -33.32
N GLY A 348 4.51 9.08 -34.29
CA GLY A 348 4.39 9.45 -35.71
C GLY A 348 5.72 9.71 -36.40
N GLU A 349 6.84 9.35 -35.77
CA GLU A 349 8.20 9.53 -36.32
C GLU A 349 8.55 8.51 -37.41
N ALA A 350 7.74 7.47 -37.57
CA ALA A 350 7.92 6.42 -38.58
C ALA A 350 7.74 6.90 -40.04
N GLY A 351 7.26 8.14 -40.24
CA GLY A 351 7.10 8.73 -41.56
C GLY A 351 5.84 8.26 -42.28
N LYS A 352 5.97 7.87 -43.55
CA LYS A 352 4.85 7.48 -44.42
C LYS A 352 5.06 6.08 -45.00
N THR A 353 3.95 5.36 -45.16
CA THR A 353 3.88 4.10 -45.89
C THR A 353 4.23 4.28 -47.37
N LYS A 354 4.52 3.18 -48.08
CA LYS A 354 4.76 3.19 -49.54
C LYS A 354 3.61 3.84 -50.32
N ASP A 355 2.39 3.72 -49.80
CA ASP A 355 1.17 4.26 -50.39
C ASP A 355 0.84 5.69 -49.90
N GLY A 356 1.77 6.35 -49.18
CA GLY A 356 1.67 7.74 -48.76
C GLY A 356 0.86 8.02 -47.49
N LYS A 357 0.29 7.00 -46.84
CA LYS A 357 -0.41 7.12 -45.55
C LYS A 357 0.58 7.34 -44.41
N ASP A 358 0.23 8.18 -43.45
CA ASP A 358 1.06 8.40 -42.25
C ASP A 358 1.16 7.12 -41.41
N MET A 359 2.37 6.82 -40.95
CA MET A 359 2.65 5.68 -40.08
C MET A 359 2.45 6.09 -38.63
N THR A 360 1.19 6.22 -38.22
CA THR A 360 0.82 6.63 -36.88
C THR A 360 -0.46 5.95 -36.40
N TYR A 361 -0.58 5.75 -35.09
CA TYR A 361 -1.84 5.34 -34.47
C TYR A 361 -2.86 6.47 -34.32
N LYS A 362 -2.44 7.72 -34.53
CA LYS A 362 -3.33 8.88 -34.51
C LYS A 362 -4.43 8.73 -35.57
N ASN A 363 -5.68 8.91 -35.14
CA ASN A 363 -6.91 8.68 -35.89
C ASN A 363 -7.16 7.22 -36.32
N SER A 364 -6.42 6.24 -35.79
CA SER A 364 -6.72 4.83 -36.00
C SER A 364 -7.81 4.34 -35.04
N THR A 365 -8.50 3.26 -35.42
CA THR A 365 -9.64 2.72 -34.66
C THR A 365 -9.37 1.34 -34.07
N PHE A 366 -10.17 0.99 -33.06
CA PHE A 366 -10.29 -0.39 -32.59
C PHE A 366 -11.32 -1.14 -33.44
N HIS A 367 -10.83 -1.99 -34.34
CA HIS A 367 -11.67 -2.71 -35.31
C HIS A 367 -12.27 -4.01 -34.76
N ARG A 368 -11.83 -4.50 -33.60
CA ARG A 368 -12.36 -5.71 -32.98
C ARG A 368 -12.28 -5.65 -31.46
N VAL A 369 -13.41 -5.87 -30.78
CA VAL A 369 -13.56 -5.71 -29.33
C VAL A 369 -14.37 -6.86 -28.76
N ILE A 370 -13.71 -7.74 -27.99
CA ILE A 370 -14.33 -8.93 -27.39
C ILE A 370 -14.23 -8.84 -25.88
N LYS A 371 -15.39 -8.78 -25.22
CA LYS A 371 -15.50 -8.73 -23.76
C LYS A 371 -14.86 -9.95 -23.11
N ASP A 372 -14.17 -9.73 -21.99
CA ASP A 372 -13.45 -10.76 -21.23
C ASP A 372 -12.39 -11.50 -22.08
N PHE A 373 -11.87 -10.83 -23.11
CA PHE A 373 -10.80 -11.33 -23.95
C PHE A 373 -9.80 -10.21 -24.28
N MET A 374 -10.11 -9.35 -25.24
CA MET A 374 -9.18 -8.31 -25.71
C MET A 374 -9.86 -7.23 -26.56
N ILE A 375 -9.19 -6.09 -26.68
CA ILE A 375 -9.51 -5.00 -27.61
C ILE A 375 -8.36 -4.85 -28.61
N GLN A 376 -8.63 -4.97 -29.89
CA GLN A 376 -7.64 -4.98 -30.97
C GLN A 376 -7.76 -3.72 -31.83
N GLY A 377 -6.62 -3.12 -32.13
CA GLY A 377 -6.49 -1.93 -32.96
C GLY A 377 -5.17 -1.90 -33.72
N GLY A 378 -4.80 -0.72 -34.19
CA GLY A 378 -3.51 -0.48 -34.85
C GLY A 378 -3.48 -0.76 -36.35
N ASP A 379 -4.63 -1.00 -36.98
CA ASP A 379 -4.74 -0.99 -38.44
C ASP A 379 -5.02 0.45 -38.95
N PHE A 380 -3.99 1.29 -38.99
CA PHE A 380 -4.08 2.63 -39.57
C PHE A 380 -4.06 2.64 -41.10
N THR A 381 -3.92 1.48 -41.74
CA THR A 381 -3.89 1.39 -43.20
C THR A 381 -5.28 1.18 -43.78
N ASN A 382 -6.02 0.16 -43.33
CA ASN A 382 -7.35 -0.15 -43.86
C ASN A 382 -8.48 0.12 -42.85
N GLY A 383 -8.17 0.15 -41.55
CA GLY A 383 -9.15 0.45 -40.49
C GLY A 383 -10.17 -0.67 -40.24
N ASP A 384 -9.96 -1.85 -40.81
CA ASP A 384 -10.88 -3.00 -40.72
C ASP A 384 -10.21 -4.28 -40.20
N GLY A 385 -8.91 -4.22 -39.88
CA GLY A 385 -8.13 -5.33 -39.37
C GLY A 385 -7.45 -6.17 -40.45
N THR A 386 -7.62 -5.84 -41.74
CA THR A 386 -6.93 -6.51 -42.84
C THR A 386 -5.55 -5.92 -43.14
N GLY A 387 -5.27 -4.73 -42.60
CA GLY A 387 -4.06 -3.98 -42.90
C GLY A 387 -2.97 -4.06 -41.84
N GLY A 388 -2.08 -3.08 -41.87
CA GLY A 388 -1.04 -2.85 -40.88
C GLY A 388 0.36 -3.20 -41.38
N VAL A 389 1.25 -2.22 -41.25
CA VAL A 389 2.66 -2.27 -41.66
C VAL A 389 3.54 -1.87 -40.48
N SER A 390 4.80 -2.30 -40.48
CA SER A 390 5.76 -1.97 -39.43
C SER A 390 6.74 -0.89 -39.88
N ILE A 391 7.45 -0.29 -38.93
CA ILE A 391 8.56 0.63 -39.21
C ILE A 391 9.73 -0.05 -39.96
N TYR A 392 9.75 -1.38 -39.99
CA TYR A 392 10.76 -2.20 -40.63
C TYR A 392 10.35 -2.70 -42.03
N GLY A 393 9.15 -2.32 -42.51
CA GLY A 393 8.56 -2.81 -43.74
C GLY A 393 7.21 -3.48 -43.51
N ASP A 394 6.80 -4.37 -44.41
CA ASP A 394 5.43 -4.89 -44.41
C ASP A 394 5.14 -5.73 -43.14
N LYS A 395 6.09 -6.59 -42.71
CA LYS A 395 6.02 -7.40 -41.49
C LYS A 395 7.39 -7.59 -40.82
N PHE A 396 7.43 -7.97 -39.54
CA PHE A 396 8.66 -8.33 -38.81
C PHE A 396 8.49 -9.56 -37.91
N GLU A 397 9.62 -10.18 -37.54
CA GLU A 397 9.68 -11.44 -36.79
C GLU A 397 9.22 -11.32 -35.32
N ASP A 398 8.80 -12.44 -34.71
CA ASP A 398 8.54 -12.51 -33.27
C ASP A 398 9.86 -12.44 -32.50
N GLU A 399 9.97 -11.52 -31.55
CA GLU A 399 11.23 -11.25 -30.87
C GLU A 399 11.53 -12.26 -29.75
N ASN A 400 10.57 -12.49 -28.85
CA ASN A 400 10.57 -13.58 -27.89
C ASN A 400 9.16 -13.83 -27.33
N PHE A 401 9.00 -14.92 -26.58
CA PHE A 401 7.78 -15.29 -25.86
C PHE A 401 8.04 -15.43 -24.36
N ASP A 402 8.95 -14.62 -23.83
CA ASP A 402 9.41 -14.74 -22.44
C ASP A 402 8.30 -14.32 -21.45
N LEU A 403 7.41 -13.42 -21.87
CA LEU A 403 6.24 -12.96 -21.13
C LEU A 403 4.95 -13.66 -21.59
N LYS A 404 4.03 -13.90 -20.64
CA LYS A 404 2.77 -14.62 -20.86
C LYS A 404 1.56 -13.72 -20.63
N HIS A 405 0.42 -14.10 -21.20
CA HIS A 405 -0.84 -13.36 -21.09
C HIS A 405 -1.60 -13.71 -19.80
N GLU A 406 -0.98 -13.44 -18.65
CA GLU A 406 -1.45 -13.90 -17.33
C GLU A 406 -2.61 -13.08 -16.76
N GLY A 407 -2.94 -11.93 -17.34
CA GLY A 407 -3.96 -11.06 -16.80
C GLY A 407 -4.39 -9.91 -17.73
N PRO A 408 -5.33 -9.07 -17.26
CA PRO A 408 -5.80 -7.90 -17.98
C PRO A 408 -4.72 -6.81 -18.08
N GLY A 409 -4.86 -5.96 -19.11
CA GLY A 409 -4.03 -4.78 -19.31
C GLY A 409 -2.69 -5.09 -19.99
N LEU A 410 -2.46 -6.27 -20.54
CA LEU A 410 -1.22 -6.58 -21.27
C LEU A 410 -1.35 -6.18 -22.74
N LEU A 411 -0.31 -5.54 -23.28
CA LEU A 411 -0.18 -5.22 -24.69
C LEU A 411 0.53 -6.36 -25.42
N SER A 412 -0.04 -6.79 -26.54
CA SER A 412 0.53 -7.88 -27.33
C SER A 412 0.28 -7.70 -28.83
N MET A 413 1.18 -8.23 -29.66
CA MET A 413 1.13 -8.07 -31.10
C MET A 413 0.04 -8.93 -31.74
N ALA A 414 -0.77 -8.33 -32.60
CA ALA A 414 -1.69 -9.06 -33.47
C ALA A 414 -0.99 -9.45 -34.77
N ASN A 415 -0.83 -10.75 -34.99
CA ASN A 415 -0.18 -11.32 -36.17
C ASN A 415 -1.10 -12.34 -36.87
N ALA A 416 -0.76 -12.70 -38.12
CA ALA A 416 -1.48 -13.69 -38.92
C ALA A 416 -0.83 -15.09 -38.85
N GLY A 417 0.08 -15.29 -37.89
CA GLY A 417 0.96 -16.45 -37.78
C GLY A 417 2.38 -16.05 -37.37
N PRO A 418 3.26 -17.03 -37.11
CA PRO A 418 4.62 -16.79 -36.63
C PRO A 418 5.40 -15.82 -37.52
N GLY A 419 5.99 -14.80 -36.92
CA GLY A 419 6.87 -13.82 -37.56
C GLY A 419 6.16 -12.84 -38.50
N THR A 420 4.86 -12.64 -38.32
CA THR A 420 4.05 -11.73 -39.16
C THR A 420 3.54 -10.51 -38.39
N ASN A 421 4.36 -9.98 -37.49
CA ASN A 421 4.02 -8.77 -36.74
C ASN A 421 3.98 -7.55 -37.67
N GLY A 422 3.06 -6.63 -37.43
CA GLY A 422 2.91 -5.38 -38.19
C GLY A 422 2.68 -4.20 -37.25
N SER A 423 1.68 -3.38 -37.53
CA SER A 423 1.23 -2.34 -36.60
C SER A 423 0.10 -2.75 -35.68
N GLN A 424 -0.58 -3.87 -35.96
CA GLN A 424 -1.73 -4.28 -35.18
C GLN A 424 -1.32 -4.81 -33.81
N PHE A 425 -2.07 -4.43 -32.79
CA PHE A 425 -1.88 -4.84 -31.40
C PHE A 425 -3.23 -5.10 -30.74
N PHE A 426 -3.21 -5.77 -29.60
CA PHE A 426 -4.36 -5.87 -28.72
C PHE A 426 -3.98 -5.63 -27.26
N ILE A 427 -4.96 -5.14 -26.50
CA ILE A 427 -4.89 -5.00 -25.05
C ILE A 427 -5.80 -6.07 -24.44
N THR A 428 -5.26 -6.90 -23.55
CA THR A 428 -6.05 -7.95 -22.90
C THR A 428 -7.02 -7.37 -21.87
N SER A 429 -8.20 -7.94 -21.75
CA SER A 429 -9.14 -7.65 -20.66
C SER A 429 -9.35 -8.83 -19.72
N ALA A 430 -8.82 -10.01 -20.05
CA ALA A 430 -8.73 -11.17 -19.17
C ALA A 430 -7.40 -11.90 -19.39
N ALA A 431 -7.13 -12.93 -18.61
CA ALA A 431 -6.00 -13.82 -18.87
C ALA A 431 -6.28 -14.63 -20.15
N THR A 432 -5.31 -14.69 -21.08
CA THR A 432 -5.47 -15.35 -22.37
C THR A 432 -4.34 -16.35 -22.68
N PRO A 433 -4.17 -17.43 -21.89
CA PRO A 433 -3.03 -18.35 -22.02
C PRO A 433 -2.94 -19.06 -23.38
N HIS A 434 -4.03 -19.14 -24.14
CA HIS A 434 -4.07 -19.75 -25.47
C HIS A 434 -3.31 -18.95 -26.55
N LEU A 435 -2.94 -17.70 -26.23
CA LEU A 435 -2.11 -16.81 -27.05
C LEU A 435 -0.61 -16.91 -26.72
N ASP A 436 -0.25 -17.56 -25.61
CA ASP A 436 1.15 -17.74 -25.21
C ASP A 436 1.92 -18.54 -26.25
N GLY A 437 3.17 -18.11 -26.52
CA GLY A 437 4.03 -18.71 -27.54
C GLY A 437 3.63 -18.39 -28.98
N LYS A 438 2.62 -17.55 -29.20
CA LYS A 438 2.14 -17.15 -30.54
C LYS A 438 2.13 -15.65 -30.76
N HIS A 439 1.89 -14.87 -29.70
CA HIS A 439 1.82 -13.42 -29.73
C HIS A 439 2.82 -12.83 -28.76
N VAL A 440 3.60 -11.84 -29.23
CA VAL A 440 4.65 -11.19 -28.45
C VAL A 440 4.01 -10.18 -27.49
N VAL A 441 4.12 -10.42 -26.18
CA VAL A 441 3.75 -9.44 -25.15
C VAL A 441 4.84 -8.39 -25.05
N PHE A 442 4.48 -7.12 -25.21
CA PHE A 442 5.45 -6.02 -25.32
C PHE A 442 5.16 -4.84 -24.40
N GLY A 443 4.11 -4.90 -23.57
CA GLY A 443 3.83 -3.82 -22.62
C GLY A 443 2.68 -4.12 -21.68
N ARG A 444 2.34 -3.13 -20.86
CA ARG A 444 1.14 -3.13 -20.01
C ARG A 444 0.52 -1.74 -19.87
N VAL A 445 -0.78 -1.70 -19.63
CA VAL A 445 -1.51 -0.51 -19.18
C VAL A 445 -1.06 -0.17 -17.76
N THR A 446 -0.63 1.07 -17.54
CA THR A 446 -0.28 1.61 -16.22
C THR A 446 -1.41 2.45 -15.64
N GLU A 447 -2.13 3.19 -16.48
CA GLU A 447 -3.30 4.00 -16.09
C GLU A 447 -4.39 3.92 -17.18
N GLY A 448 -5.66 4.06 -16.82
CA GLY A 448 -6.77 3.99 -17.79
C GLY A 448 -7.33 2.58 -18.02
N MET A 449 -7.12 1.63 -17.10
CA MET A 449 -7.66 0.26 -17.24
C MET A 449 -9.19 0.25 -17.17
N GLU A 450 -9.80 1.14 -16.39
CA GLU A 450 -11.24 1.36 -16.35
C GLU A 450 -11.81 1.82 -17.70
N LEU A 451 -11.02 2.57 -18.49
CA LEU A 451 -11.40 2.95 -19.84
C LEU A 451 -11.32 1.76 -20.80
N VAL A 452 -10.32 0.88 -20.67
CA VAL A 452 -10.29 -0.41 -21.40
C VAL A 452 -11.52 -1.25 -21.09
N ARG A 453 -11.94 -1.31 -19.81
CA ARG A 453 -13.18 -1.99 -19.39
C ARG A 453 -14.44 -1.37 -19.99
N LYS A 454 -14.50 -0.04 -20.05
CA LYS A 454 -15.61 0.67 -20.70
C LYS A 454 -15.66 0.40 -22.21
N ILE A 455 -14.50 0.37 -22.87
CA ILE A 455 -14.37 0.08 -24.30
C ILE A 455 -14.81 -1.35 -24.60
N GLU A 456 -14.45 -2.35 -23.80
CA GLU A 456 -14.91 -3.72 -24.06
C GLU A 456 -16.40 -3.95 -23.83
N ASP A 457 -17.09 -3.05 -23.11
CA ASP A 457 -18.52 -3.14 -22.81
C ASP A 457 -19.43 -2.44 -23.84
N VAL A 458 -18.86 -1.73 -24.82
CA VAL A 458 -19.64 -1.04 -25.86
C VAL A 458 -20.51 -1.98 -26.69
N GLU A 459 -21.50 -1.45 -27.39
CA GLU A 459 -22.28 -2.22 -28.36
C GLU A 459 -21.41 -2.60 -29.56
N LYS A 460 -21.43 -3.88 -29.96
CA LYS A 460 -20.66 -4.40 -31.10
C LYS A 460 -21.60 -4.90 -32.19
N GLY A 461 -21.22 -4.62 -33.44
CA GLY A 461 -21.85 -5.16 -34.63
C GLY A 461 -21.19 -6.47 -35.11
N PRO A 462 -21.37 -6.82 -36.40
CA PRO A 462 -20.74 -7.98 -37.00
C PRO A 462 -19.21 -7.99 -36.83
N ALA A 463 -18.62 -9.19 -36.65
CA ALA A 463 -17.19 -9.40 -36.43
C ALA A 463 -16.61 -8.73 -35.17
N ASP A 464 -17.45 -8.48 -34.15
CA ASP A 464 -17.09 -7.85 -32.89
C ASP A 464 -16.56 -6.40 -33.04
N LYS A 465 -16.89 -5.73 -34.15
CA LYS A 465 -16.53 -4.32 -34.38
C LYS A 465 -17.47 -3.40 -33.58
N PRO A 466 -16.98 -2.38 -32.85
CA PRO A 466 -17.84 -1.38 -32.20
C PRO A 466 -18.83 -0.73 -33.18
N VAL A 467 -20.10 -0.57 -32.76
CA VAL A 467 -21.12 0.09 -33.59
C VAL A 467 -20.79 1.57 -33.80
N VAL A 468 -20.31 2.23 -32.74
CA VAL A 468 -19.74 3.57 -32.80
C VAL A 468 -18.23 3.42 -32.67
N ASP A 469 -17.51 3.86 -33.71
CA ASP A 469 -16.05 3.72 -33.80
C ASP A 469 -15.36 4.35 -32.57
N ILE A 470 -14.38 3.63 -32.05
CA ILE A 470 -13.51 4.05 -30.96
C ILE A 470 -12.18 4.44 -31.58
N ILE A 471 -11.85 5.72 -31.49
CA ILE A 471 -10.76 6.36 -32.23
C ILE A 471 -9.66 6.75 -31.24
N ILE A 472 -8.41 6.50 -31.61
CA ILE A 472 -7.23 7.07 -30.95
C ILE A 472 -7.06 8.49 -31.49
N LYS A 473 -7.57 9.49 -30.78
CA LYS A 473 -7.55 10.89 -31.22
C LYS A 473 -6.15 11.46 -31.25
N GLU A 474 -5.37 11.19 -30.20
CA GLU A 474 -3.98 11.57 -30.06
C GLU A 474 -3.19 10.43 -29.41
N CYS A 475 -1.92 10.33 -29.78
CA CYS A 475 -1.00 9.35 -29.21
C CYS A 475 0.42 9.90 -29.17
N GLY A 476 1.24 9.39 -28.26
CA GLY A 476 2.64 9.83 -28.11
C GLY A 476 3.33 9.17 -26.92
N THR A 477 4.51 9.67 -26.57
CA THR A 477 5.26 9.30 -25.36
C THR A 477 4.91 10.23 -24.19
N VAL A 478 4.99 9.72 -22.96
CA VAL A 478 4.74 10.49 -21.73
C VAL A 478 5.99 11.22 -21.27
#